data_AF-A0A4U3A6K4-F1
#
_entry.id   AF-A0A4U3A6K4-F1
#
_cell.length_a   1.000
_cell.length_b   1.000
_cell.length_c   1.000
_cell.angle_alpha   90.00
_cell.angle_beta   90.00
_cell.angle_gamma   90.00
#
_symmetry.space_group_name_H-M   'P 1'
#
loop_
_entity.id
_entity.type
_entity.pdbx_description
1 polymer ?
#
loop_
_entity_poly.entity_id
_entity_poly.type
_entity_poly.pdbx_seq_one_letter_code
_entity_poly.pdbx_strand_id
1 'polypeptide(L)'
;MFNQIVKAVPNLFTIGNLLCGVFSITMNMSDYLEVASIFIFFSAVLDLLDGRIARKLKVNSEFGVQLDSLADIVSFGVAPALLFHSIATPSILTSLAFILFPTMGALRLAKFSVKPTIGYFKG
;
A
#
# COMPACT_ATOMS: atom_id res chain seq x y z
N MET A 1 -18.30 8.40 -22.05
CA MET A 1 -18.77 7.82 -20.77
C MET A 1 -18.09 6.48 -20.45
N PHE A 2 -18.09 5.50 -21.35
CA PHE A 2 -17.50 4.17 -21.14
C PHE A 2 -16.00 4.18 -20.73
N ASN A 3 -15.20 5.05 -21.36
CA ASN A 3 -13.77 5.20 -21.05
C ASN A 3 -13.46 5.69 -19.62
N GLN A 4 -14.40 6.35 -18.95
CA GLN A 4 -14.20 6.79 -17.56
C GLN A 4 -14.49 5.65 -16.57
N ILE A 5 -15.44 4.78 -16.88
CA ILE A 5 -15.75 3.60 -16.05
C ILE A 5 -14.56 2.64 -16.05
N VAL A 6 -13.96 2.39 -17.22
CA VAL A 6 -12.76 1.54 -17.36
C VAL A 6 -11.54 2.12 -16.62
N LYS A 7 -11.43 3.45 -16.53
CA LYS A 7 -10.43 4.18 -15.71
C LYS A 7 -10.66 4.05 -14.22
N ALA A 8 -11.91 3.89 -13.79
CA ALA A 8 -12.26 3.79 -12.37
C ALA A 8 -12.04 2.39 -11.80
N VAL A 9 -12.03 1.34 -12.63
CA VAL A 9 -11.88 -0.05 -12.17
C VAL A 9 -10.60 -0.26 -11.35
N PRO A 10 -9.39 0.10 -11.83
CA PRO A 10 -8.17 -0.07 -11.03
C PRO A 10 -8.22 0.74 -9.73
N ASN A 11 -8.67 1.99 -9.80
CA ASN A 11 -8.76 2.87 -8.64
C ASN A 11 -9.69 2.32 -7.54
N LEU A 12 -10.76 1.60 -7.90
CA LEU A 12 -11.65 0.96 -6.93
C LEU A 12 -10.94 -0.17 -6.17
N PHE A 13 -10.11 -0.95 -6.86
CA PHE A 13 -9.30 -1.99 -6.23
C PHE A 13 -8.22 -1.38 -5.34
N THR A 14 -7.59 -0.28 -5.75
CA THR A 14 -6.61 0.47 -4.93
C THR A 14 -7.25 1.06 -3.67
N ILE A 15 -8.47 1.60 -3.78
CA ILE A 15 -9.25 2.03 -2.61
C ILE A 15 -9.57 0.82 -1.73
N GLY A 16 -9.90 -0.33 -2.32
CA GLY A 16 -10.08 -1.58 -1.59
C GLY A 16 -8.83 -1.99 -0.82
N ASN A 17 -7.64 -1.93 -1.43
CA ASN A 17 -6.35 -2.16 -0.78
C ASN A 17 -6.18 -1.23 0.42
N LEU A 18 -6.36 0.08 0.22
CA LEU A 18 -6.26 1.08 1.28
C LEU A 18 -7.23 0.81 2.45
N LEU A 19 -8.49 0.47 2.14
CA LEU A 19 -9.48 0.13 3.16
C LEU A 19 -9.04 -1.08 3.99
N CYS A 20 -8.49 -2.11 3.35
CA CYS A 20 -7.97 -3.29 4.04
C CYS A 20 -6.77 -2.94 4.94
N GLY A 21 -5.86 -2.09 4.48
CA GLY A 21 -4.76 -1.58 5.30
C GLY A 21 -5.24 -0.82 6.54
N VAL A 22 -6.24 0.05 6.38
CA VAL A 22 -6.84 0.78 7.52
C VAL A 22 -7.58 -0.17 8.46
N PHE A 23 -8.35 -1.13 7.94
CA PHE A 23 -9.02 -2.13 8.77
C PHE A 23 -8.01 -2.98 9.56
N SER A 24 -6.89 -3.36 8.95
CA SER A 24 -5.80 -4.04 9.67
C SER A 24 -5.29 -3.21 10.85
N ILE A 25 -5.08 -1.91 10.65
CA ILE A 25 -4.63 -1.01 11.73
C ILE A 25 -5.67 -0.96 12.85
N THR A 26 -6.95 -0.82 12.53
CA THR A 26 -8.02 -0.78 13.53
C THR A 26 -8.16 -2.10 14.30
N MET A 27 -8.05 -3.24 13.62
CA MET A 27 -8.10 -4.57 14.26
C MET A 27 -6.90 -4.81 15.16
N ASN A 28 -5.71 -4.35 14.73
CA ASN A 28 -4.51 -4.41 15.54
C ASN A 28 -4.63 -3.57 16.83
N MET A 29 -5.21 -2.36 16.74
CA MET A 29 -5.50 -1.53 17.92
C MET A 29 -6.54 -2.14 18.88
N SER A 30 -7.32 -3.11 18.40
CA SER A 30 -8.35 -3.81 19.19
C SER A 30 -7.84 -5.18 19.69
N ASP A 31 -6.52 -5.41 19.67
CA ASP A 31 -5.84 -6.67 20.04
C ASP A 31 -6.19 -7.89 19.16
N TYR A 32 -6.90 -7.71 18.05
CA TYR A 32 -7.21 -8.78 17.08
C TYR A 32 -6.07 -8.97 16.05
N LEU A 33 -4.91 -9.41 16.51
CA LEU A 33 -3.68 -9.55 15.70
C LEU A 33 -3.79 -10.52 14.53
N GLU A 34 -4.51 -11.63 14.71
CA GLU A 34 -4.74 -12.62 13.65
C GLU A 34 -5.56 -12.03 12.50
N VAL A 35 -6.64 -11.33 12.85
CA VAL A 35 -7.53 -10.67 11.89
C VAL A 35 -6.78 -9.55 11.16
N ALA A 36 -5.98 -8.76 11.88
CA ALA A 36 -5.14 -7.73 11.28
C ALA A 36 -4.18 -8.32 10.22
N SER A 37 -3.51 -9.42 10.54
CA SER A 37 -2.60 -10.12 9.61
C SER A 37 -3.31 -10.59 8.34
N ILE A 38 -4.54 -11.11 8.47
CA ILE A 38 -5.36 -11.55 7.34
C ILE A 38 -5.71 -10.36 6.43
N PHE A 39 -6.04 -9.19 7.00
CA PHE A 39 -6.34 -7.99 6.22
C PHE A 39 -5.13 -7.46 5.46
N ILE A 40 -3.92 -7.53 6.02
CA ILE A 40 -2.67 -7.20 5.29
C ILE A 40 -2.46 -8.16 4.11
N PHE A 41 -2.73 -9.45 4.31
CA PHE A 41 -2.63 -10.40 3.21
C PHE A 41 -3.66 -10.11 2.11
N PHE A 42 -4.90 -9.76 2.51
CA PHE A 42 -5.95 -9.42 1.57
C PHE A 42 -5.67 -8.11 0.81
N SER A 43 -5.11 -7.11 1.49
CA SER A 43 -4.66 -5.86 0.87
C SER A 43 -3.61 -6.14 -0.22
N ALA A 44 -2.69 -7.08 0.04
CA ALA A 44 -1.68 -7.49 -0.92
C ALA A 44 -2.25 -8.18 -2.18
N VAL A 45 -3.31 -8.97 -2.01
CA VAL A 45 -4.02 -9.58 -3.14
C VAL A 45 -4.69 -8.52 -4.00
N LEU A 46 -5.31 -7.51 -3.37
CA LEU A 46 -5.98 -6.41 -4.09
C LEU A 46 -4.98 -5.56 -4.88
N ASP A 47 -3.82 -5.26 -4.30
CA ASP A 47 -2.70 -4.53 -4.93
C ASP A 47 -2.07 -5.27 -6.13
N LEU A 48 -2.09 -6.60 -6.06
CA LEU A 48 -1.64 -7.40 -7.20
C LEU A 48 -2.67 -7.37 -8.34
N LEU A 49 -3.95 -7.21 -8.00
CA LEU A 49 -5.06 -7.22 -8.94
C LEU A 49 -5.22 -5.88 -9.65
N ASP A 50 -5.24 -4.73 -8.95
CA ASP A 50 -5.29 -3.41 -9.59
C ASP A 50 -4.08 -3.16 -10.49
N GLY A 51 -2.86 -3.47 -10.03
CA GLY A 51 -1.66 -3.32 -10.83
C GLY A 51 -1.68 -4.17 -12.10
N ARG A 52 -2.25 -5.38 -12.05
CA ARG A 52 -2.44 -6.24 -13.24
C ARG A 52 -3.55 -5.73 -14.15
N ILE A 53 -4.66 -5.26 -13.59
CA ILE A 53 -5.82 -4.76 -14.34
C ILE A 53 -5.46 -3.44 -15.04
N ALA A 54 -4.80 -2.51 -14.36
CA ALA A 54 -4.29 -1.25 -14.93
C ALA A 54 -3.38 -1.50 -16.14
N ARG A 55 -2.44 -2.46 -16.01
CA ARG A 55 -1.55 -2.87 -17.11
C ARG A 55 -2.31 -3.49 -18.28
N LYS A 56 -3.26 -4.40 -18.01
CA LYS A 56 -4.05 -5.07 -19.07
C LYS A 56 -4.96 -4.10 -19.82
N LEU A 57 -5.57 -3.14 -19.13
CA LEU A 57 -6.46 -2.17 -19.73
C LEU A 57 -5.69 -1.04 -20.46
N LYS A 58 -4.36 -0.93 -20.28
CA LYS A 58 -3.54 0.21 -20.74
C LYS A 58 -4.06 1.55 -20.22
N VAL A 59 -4.67 1.52 -19.04
CA VAL A 59 -5.29 2.67 -18.42
C VAL A 59 -4.49 3.04 -17.19
N ASN A 60 -3.32 3.63 -17.41
CA ASN A 60 -2.50 4.22 -16.35
C ASN A 60 -2.83 5.71 -16.30
N SER A 61 -3.57 6.13 -15.28
CA SER A 61 -3.77 7.55 -15.00
C SER A 61 -2.73 8.01 -13.97
N GLU A 62 -2.20 9.23 -14.11
CA GLU A 62 -1.26 9.80 -13.12
C GLU A 62 -1.86 9.81 -11.71
N PHE A 63 -3.17 10.07 -11.61
CA PHE A 63 -3.92 9.98 -10.35
C PHE A 63 -3.90 8.57 -9.76
N GLY A 64 -4.16 7.55 -10.57
CA GLY A 64 -4.16 6.15 -10.12
C GLY A 64 -2.79 5.71 -9.62
N VAL A 65 -1.70 6.13 -10.30
CA VAL A 65 -0.33 5.83 -9.87
C VAL A 65 0.01 6.47 -8.51
N GLN A 66 -0.44 7.70 -8.27
CA GLN A 66 -0.26 8.36 -6.98
C GLN A 66 -1.11 7.70 -5.88
N LEU A 67 -2.35 7.30 -6.21
CA LEU A 67 -3.25 6.63 -5.29
C LEU A 67 -2.70 5.25 -4.87
N ASP A 68 -2.17 4.49 -5.82
CA ASP A 68 -1.49 3.20 -5.62
C ASP A 68 -0.32 3.35 -4.64
N SER A 69 0.54 4.34 -4.90
CA SER A 69 1.69 4.64 -4.04
C SER A 69 1.28 5.02 -2.61
N LEU A 70 0.17 5.73 -2.43
CA LEU A 70 -0.35 6.09 -1.10
C LEU A 70 -0.96 4.88 -0.38
N ALA A 71 -1.72 4.05 -1.10
CA ALA A 71 -2.30 2.83 -0.57
C ALA A 71 -1.20 1.85 -0.12
N ASP A 72 -0.14 1.70 -0.91
CA ASP A 72 1.02 0.88 -0.60
C ASP A 72 1.70 1.26 0.72
N ILE A 73 1.89 2.56 0.98
CA ILE A 73 2.51 3.02 2.22
C ILE A 73 1.66 2.61 3.43
N VAL A 74 0.35 2.72 3.34
CA VAL A 74 -0.56 2.39 4.44
C VAL A 74 -0.62 0.88 4.65
N SER A 75 -0.89 0.12 3.58
CA SER A 75 -1.10 -1.32 3.64
C SER A 75 0.17 -2.13 3.89
N PHE A 76 1.31 -1.71 3.35
CA PHE A 76 2.58 -2.45 3.47
C PHE A 76 3.66 -1.76 4.30
N GLY A 77 3.57 -0.44 4.48
CA GLY A 77 4.47 0.30 5.36
C GLY A 77 3.95 0.33 6.78
N VAL A 78 2.78 0.96 6.97
CA VAL A 78 2.25 1.30 8.30
C VAL A 78 1.59 0.10 8.98
N ALA A 79 0.70 -0.61 8.29
CA ALA A 79 -0.05 -1.72 8.89
C ALA A 79 0.86 -2.85 9.44
N PRO A 80 1.86 -3.35 8.69
CA PRO A 80 2.76 -4.38 9.19
C PRO A 80 3.68 -3.86 10.29
N ALA A 81 4.19 -2.62 10.16
CA ALA A 81 5.03 -2.02 11.18
C ALA A 81 4.29 -1.91 12.52
N LEU A 82 3.01 -1.51 12.50
CA LEU A 82 2.19 -1.44 13.70
C LEU A 82 1.94 -2.83 14.28
N LEU A 83 1.71 -3.83 13.44
CA LEU A 83 1.47 -5.21 13.87
C LEU A 83 2.70 -5.77 14.59
N PHE A 84 3.90 -5.56 14.04
CA PHE A 84 5.15 -5.91 14.71
C PHE A 84 5.36 -5.13 16.01
N HIS A 85 4.98 -3.85 16.05
CA HIS A 85 5.10 -3.04 17.26
C HIS A 85 4.21 -3.57 18.39
N SER A 86 2.98 -4.01 18.09
CA SER A 86 2.05 -4.58 19.07
C SER A 86 2.53 -5.91 19.65
N ILE A 87 3.23 -6.74 18.87
CA ILE A 87 3.73 -8.04 19.31
C ILE A 87 5.06 -7.92 20.06
N ALA A 88 5.90 -6.96 19.67
CA ALA A 88 7.22 -6.78 20.24
C ALA A 88 7.16 -6.18 21.65
N THR A 89 8.17 -6.47 22.47
CA THR A 89 8.29 -5.83 23.77
C THR A 89 8.47 -4.32 23.60
N PRO A 90 7.73 -3.49 24.38
CA PRO A 90 7.81 -2.05 24.26
C PRO A 90 9.21 -1.58 24.66
N SER A 91 9.94 -1.02 23.71
CA SER A 91 11.29 -0.51 23.91
C SER A 91 11.51 0.69 22.98
N ILE A 92 12.48 1.54 23.33
CA ILE A 92 12.87 2.68 22.49
C ILE A 92 13.27 2.19 21.09
N LEU A 93 13.91 1.02 21.01
CA LEU A 93 14.34 0.43 19.74
C LEU A 93 13.17 -0.03 18.88
N THR A 94 12.15 -0.67 19.47
CA THR A 94 10.96 -1.13 18.73
C THR A 94 10.10 0.04 18.26
N SER A 95 10.00 1.11 19.06
CA SER A 95 9.36 2.37 18.64
C SER A 95 10.13 3.06 17.51
N LEU A 96 11.47 3.07 17.56
CA LEU A 96 12.29 3.65 16.49
C LEU A 96 12.17 2.86 15.19
N ALA A 97 12.16 1.53 15.27
CA ALA A 97 11.95 0.66 14.11
C ALA A 97 10.58 0.89 13.47
N PHE A 98 9.52 1.05 14.29
CA PHE A 98 8.18 1.39 13.83
C PHE A 98 8.12 2.72 13.07
N ILE A 99 8.90 3.73 13.48
CA ILE A 99 8.94 5.03 12.79
C ILE A 99 9.78 4.94 11.51
N LEU A 100 10.95 4.31 11.58
CA LEU A 100 11.91 4.27 10.47
C LEU A 100 11.42 3.43 9.28
N PHE A 101 10.75 2.32 9.53
CA PHE A 101 10.31 1.42 8.46
C PHE A 101 9.34 2.08 7.45
N PRO A 102 8.17 2.62 7.85
CA PRO A 102 7.26 3.28 6.94
C PRO A 102 7.81 4.61 6.39
N THR A 103 8.64 5.34 7.13
CA THR A 103 9.27 6.58 6.62
C THR A 103 10.28 6.30 5.51
N MET A 104 11.11 5.27 5.64
CA MET A 104 11.99 4.82 4.56
C MET A 104 11.19 4.29 3.37
N GLY A 105 10.09 3.57 3.62
CA GLY A 105 9.15 3.13 2.59
C GLY A 105 8.57 4.31 1.79
N ALA A 106 8.09 5.34 2.49
CA ALA A 106 7.56 6.55 1.88
C ALA A 106 8.62 7.30 1.05
N LEU A 107 9.87 7.41 1.55
CA LEU A 107 10.97 8.02 0.80
C LEU A 107 11.32 7.24 -0.47
N ARG A 108 11.25 5.91 -0.43
CA ARG A 108 11.43 5.05 -1.62
C ARG A 108 10.34 5.35 -2.65
N LEU A 109 9.07 5.34 -2.26
CA LEU A 109 7.92 5.59 -3.14
C LEU A 109 7.92 7.02 -3.71
N ALA A 110 8.26 8.02 -2.90
CA ALA A 110 8.41 9.41 -3.36
C ALA A 110 9.47 9.55 -4.45
N LYS A 111 10.62 8.85 -4.34
CA LYS A 111 11.66 8.84 -5.38
C LYS A 111 11.17 8.26 -6.70
N PHE A 112 10.30 7.24 -6.67
CA PHE A 112 9.71 6.67 -7.87
C PHE A 112 8.64 7.58 -8.49
N SER A 113 7.88 8.31 -7.66
CA SER A 113 6.89 9.28 -8.13
C SER A 113 7.50 10.46 -8.90
N VAL A 114 8.71 10.91 -8.53
CA VAL A 114 9.38 12.08 -9.15
C VAL A 114 10.17 11.74 -10.42
N LYS A 115 10.49 10.46 -10.67
CA LYS A 115 11.17 10.02 -11.89
C LYS A 115 10.23 9.21 -12.77
N PRO A 116 9.37 9.83 -13.60
CA PRO A 116 8.81 9.12 -14.74
C PRO A 116 10.01 8.66 -15.58
N THR A 117 10.16 7.36 -15.76
CA THR A 117 11.31 6.77 -16.46
C THR A 117 11.23 7.17 -17.95
N ILE A 118 11.75 8.35 -18.29
CA ILE A 118 12.11 8.70 -19.66
C ILE A 118 13.43 7.99 -19.93
N GLY A 119 13.37 6.69 -20.24
CA GLY A 119 14.57 5.94 -20.60
C GLY A 119 14.47 4.46 -20.27
N TYR A 120 14.63 3.64 -21.31
CA TYR A 120 14.69 2.19 -21.26
C TYR A 120 15.63 1.68 -20.17
N PHE A 121 15.18 0.68 -19.41
CA PHE A 121 16.02 -0.16 -18.57
C PHE A 121 17.15 -0.75 -19.42
N LYS A 122 18.40 -0.42 -19.07
CA LYS A 122 19.56 -1.24 -19.42
C LYS A 122 19.96 -1.97 -18.14
N GLY A 123 20.13 -3.29 -18.28
CA GLY A 123 20.30 -4.27 -17.20
C GLY A 123 21.46 -4.01 -16.26
#